data_AF-A0A9P6TD69-F1
#
_entry.id   AF-A0A9P6TD69-F1
#
_cell.length_a   1.000
_cell.length_b   1.000
_cell.length_c   1.000
_cell.angle_alpha   90.00
_cell.angle_beta   90.00
_cell.angle_gamma   90.00
#
_symmetry.space_group_name_H-M   'P 1'
#
loop_
_entity.id
_entity.type
_entity.pdbx_description
1 polymer ?
#
loop_
_entity_poly.entity_id
_entity_poly.type
_entity_poly.pdbx_seq_one_letter_code
_entity_poly.pdbx_strand_id
1 'polypeptide(L)'
;MILKEISIEVSDLEIRIPPPLLILDLNGSLLFRPKWKSESKRESPINRPNLRQFKDYIFGTHFINDLEYQNFEVMIWSSAQGKNVERMLTSLEISKRDLPLKFNKIKEEKVKNNDNNLNMRNDFDQINLIEKFNKSISLNDNHHHNNIKHEVIEIWDRSNMGLNELDYNAKVQTTKDLNKIWSSIVWRDPYQNTQRKKWDARNTIIIDDSPDKMSLQPYNLLEIKEYKGESEDDELLKVIEKLKILRKQSNISSFIKNGGLKGNIKIEDEEKVSTEQEKT
;
A
#
# COMPACT_ATOMS: atom_id res chain seq x y z
N MET A 1 -41.93 -1.36 26.76
CA MET A 1 -41.47 -0.03 27.22
C MET A 1 -40.28 -0.28 28.14
N ILE A 2 -39.04 0.07 27.84
CA ILE A 2 -38.47 1.06 26.92
C ILE A 2 -37.15 0.45 26.42
N LEU A 3 -36.95 0.39 25.10
CA LEU A 3 -35.61 0.25 24.52
C LEU A 3 -34.84 1.48 24.96
N LYS A 4 -33.81 1.31 25.80
CA LYS A 4 -32.86 2.39 26.06
C LYS A 4 -32.11 2.59 24.75
N GLU A 5 -32.51 3.62 24.02
CA GLU A 5 -31.76 4.18 22.91
C GLU A 5 -30.32 4.36 23.37
N ILE A 6 -29.43 3.56 22.81
CA ILE A 6 -28.00 3.81 22.88
C ILE A 6 -27.79 5.00 21.95
N SER A 7 -27.80 6.19 22.54
CA SER A 7 -27.31 7.40 21.91
C SER A 7 -25.84 7.14 21.56
N ILE A 8 -25.58 6.80 20.31
CA ILE A 8 -24.23 6.78 19.75
C ILE A 8 -23.76 8.23 19.80
N GLU A 9 -22.93 8.56 20.78
CA GLU A 9 -22.24 9.86 20.80
C GLU A 9 -21.38 9.95 19.53
N VAL A 10 -21.41 11.12 18.89
CA VAL A 10 -20.70 11.49 17.64
C VAL A 10 -19.17 11.55 17.86
N SER A 11 -18.64 10.90 18.89
CA SER A 11 -17.26 10.99 19.39
C SER A 11 -16.33 9.85 18.94
N ASP A 12 -16.86 8.75 18.39
CA ASP A 12 -16.06 7.66 17.82
C ASP A 12 -15.93 7.76 16.29
N LEU A 13 -15.55 8.94 15.80
CA LEU A 13 -14.90 9.03 14.47
C LEU A 13 -13.62 8.21 14.55
N GLU A 14 -13.70 6.91 14.26
CA GLU A 14 -12.56 6.00 14.28
C GLU A 14 -11.40 6.67 13.54
N ILE A 15 -10.33 6.95 14.29
CA ILE A 15 -9.16 7.63 13.80
C ILE A 15 -8.44 6.67 12.85
N ARG A 16 -8.82 6.67 11.57
CA ARG A 16 -8.22 5.80 10.55
C ARG A 16 -6.73 6.10 10.43
N ILE A 17 -5.89 5.18 10.87
CA ILE A 17 -4.45 5.25 10.70
C ILE A 17 -4.07 4.93 9.25
N PRO A 18 -2.97 5.49 8.73
CA PRO A 18 -2.50 5.15 7.40
C PRO A 18 -2.25 3.63 7.33
N PRO A 19 -2.62 2.96 6.22
CA PRO A 19 -2.13 1.61 5.98
C PRO A 19 -0.59 1.63 5.97
N PRO A 20 0.10 0.54 6.34
CA PRO A 20 1.55 0.50 6.29
C PRO A 20 2.07 0.87 4.89
N LEU A 21 3.18 1.61 4.85
CA LEU A 21 3.84 1.98 3.60
C LEU A 21 4.69 0.81 3.12
N LEU A 22 4.42 0.32 1.91
CA LEU A 22 5.23 -0.68 1.24
C LEU A 22 6.03 -0.04 0.10
N ILE A 23 7.35 -0.04 0.23
CA ILE A 23 8.28 0.46 -0.79
C ILE A 23 8.84 -0.73 -1.57
N LEU A 24 8.80 -0.65 -2.89
CA LEU A 24 9.27 -1.71 -3.77
C LEU A 24 10.52 -1.28 -4.53
N ASP A 25 11.60 -2.05 -4.41
CA ASP A 25 12.59 -2.12 -5.48
C ASP A 25 12.01 -2.85 -6.71
N LEU A 26 12.66 -2.72 -7.86
CA LEU A 26 12.16 -3.25 -9.14
C LEU A 26 13.05 -4.37 -9.68
N ASN A 27 14.27 -4.03 -10.09
CA ASN A 27 15.14 -4.95 -10.82
C ASN A 27 15.93 -5.83 -9.85
N GLY A 28 15.77 -7.14 -9.96
CA GLY A 28 16.27 -8.11 -8.99
C GLY A 28 15.22 -8.46 -7.93
N SER A 29 14.14 -7.68 -7.83
CA SER A 29 13.06 -7.88 -6.86
C SER A 29 11.76 -8.37 -7.51
N LEU A 30 11.11 -7.54 -8.35
CA LEU A 30 9.83 -7.87 -9.01
C LEU A 30 9.98 -8.36 -10.45
N LEU A 31 11.12 -8.06 -11.07
CA LEU A 31 11.44 -8.45 -12.42
C LEU A 31 12.96 -8.50 -12.63
N PHE A 32 13.37 -9.11 -13.73
CA PHE A 32 14.75 -9.16 -14.16
C PHE A 32 14.90 -8.45 -15.50
N ARG A 33 15.89 -7.56 -15.60
CA ARG A 33 16.29 -6.95 -16.88
C ARG A 33 17.57 -7.61 -17.41
N PRO A 34 17.49 -8.41 -18.49
CA PRO A 34 18.68 -8.97 -19.12
C PRO A 34 19.58 -7.86 -19.67
N LYS A 35 20.91 -8.08 -19.59
CA LYS A 35 21.88 -7.19 -20.24
C LYS A 35 21.76 -7.32 -21.76
N TRP A 36 21.61 -6.20 -22.44
CA TRP A 36 21.47 -6.20 -23.89
C TRP A 36 22.78 -6.57 -24.59
N LYS A 37 22.69 -7.41 -25.62
CA LYS A 37 23.81 -7.70 -26.53
C LYS A 37 23.93 -6.64 -27.64
N SER A 38 22.83 -5.97 -28.00
CA SER A 38 22.77 -4.82 -28.92
C SER A 38 21.49 -4.01 -28.73
N GLU A 39 21.47 -2.76 -29.20
CA GLU A 39 20.28 -1.88 -29.18
C GLU A 39 19.08 -2.49 -29.94
N SER A 40 19.35 -3.25 -31.01
CA SER A 40 18.37 -3.99 -31.82
C SER A 40 17.84 -5.28 -31.18
N LYS A 41 18.41 -5.72 -30.04
CA LYS A 41 18.00 -6.91 -29.28
C LYS A 41 17.58 -6.52 -27.85
N ARG A 42 16.85 -5.41 -27.73
CA ARG A 42 16.28 -4.98 -26.45
C ARG A 42 15.18 -5.95 -26.04
N GLU A 43 15.55 -6.89 -25.20
CA GLU A 43 14.60 -7.78 -24.54
C GLU A 43 13.74 -6.98 -23.54
N SER A 44 12.46 -7.33 -23.47
CA SER A 44 11.55 -6.85 -22.45
C SER A 44 12.00 -7.32 -21.07
N PRO A 45 11.70 -6.57 -19.99
CA PRO A 45 11.86 -7.08 -18.64
C PRO A 45 11.11 -8.42 -18.49
N ILE A 46 11.71 -9.36 -17.78
CA ILE A 46 11.10 -10.64 -17.44
C ILE A 46 10.45 -10.46 -16.07
N ASN A 47 9.12 -10.44 -16.00
CA ASN A 47 8.41 -10.36 -14.73
C ASN A 47 8.73 -11.59 -13.85
N ARG A 48 8.83 -11.40 -12.54
CA ARG A 48 9.01 -12.51 -11.61
C ARG A 48 7.74 -13.37 -11.54
N PRO A 49 7.83 -14.70 -11.46
CA PRO A 49 6.64 -15.54 -11.34
C PRO A 49 5.83 -15.16 -10.09
N ASN A 50 4.52 -15.43 -10.12
CA ASN A 50 3.56 -15.08 -9.06
C ASN A 50 3.33 -13.58 -8.84
N LEU A 51 3.72 -12.74 -9.80
CA LEU A 51 3.53 -11.29 -9.72
C LEU A 51 2.05 -10.89 -9.60
N ARG A 52 1.11 -11.61 -10.24
CA ARG A 52 -0.32 -11.29 -10.15
C ARG A 52 -0.82 -11.45 -8.71
N GLN A 53 -0.55 -12.58 -8.08
CA GLN A 53 -0.92 -12.86 -6.69
C GLN A 53 -0.30 -11.84 -5.73
N PHE A 54 0.96 -11.48 -5.97
CA PHE A 54 1.63 -10.44 -5.20
C PHE A 54 0.96 -9.08 -5.33
N LYS A 55 0.66 -8.64 -6.57
CA LYS A 55 -0.04 -7.37 -6.84
C LYS A 55 -1.45 -7.36 -6.25
N ASP A 56 -2.24 -8.41 -6.49
CA ASP A 56 -3.59 -8.57 -5.95
C ASP A 56 -3.58 -8.42 -4.42
N TYR A 57 -2.56 -8.96 -3.75
CA TYR A 57 -2.41 -8.82 -2.30
C TYR A 57 -1.99 -7.41 -1.88
N ILE A 58 -0.91 -6.84 -2.42
CA ILE A 58 -0.38 -5.56 -1.91
C ILE A 58 -1.28 -4.37 -2.22
N PHE A 59 -2.04 -4.41 -3.32
CA PHE A 59 -3.01 -3.39 -3.70
C PHE A 59 -4.44 -3.72 -3.24
N GLY A 60 -4.66 -4.91 -2.67
CA GLY A 60 -5.95 -5.35 -2.17
C GLY A 60 -6.32 -4.74 -0.81
N THR A 61 -7.43 -5.23 -0.28
CA THR A 61 -8.01 -4.77 1.00
C THR A 61 -8.21 -5.94 1.97
N HIS A 62 -8.51 -5.60 3.22
CA HIS A 62 -8.93 -6.51 4.29
C HIS A 62 -9.96 -5.80 5.17
N PHE A 63 -10.67 -6.55 6.00
CA PHE A 63 -11.71 -6.02 6.87
C PHE A 63 -11.31 -6.09 8.35
N ILE A 64 -11.65 -5.05 9.10
CA ILE A 64 -11.59 -5.01 10.58
C ILE A 64 -12.92 -4.40 11.04
N ASN A 65 -13.68 -5.12 11.87
CA ASN A 65 -15.00 -4.68 12.35
C ASN A 65 -15.90 -4.15 11.21
N ASP A 66 -16.05 -4.93 10.13
CA ASP A 66 -16.82 -4.59 8.92
C ASP A 66 -16.33 -3.38 8.12
N LEU A 67 -15.22 -2.76 8.52
CA LEU A 67 -14.60 -1.66 7.80
C LEU A 67 -13.48 -2.16 6.90
N GLU A 68 -13.55 -1.76 5.63
CA GLU A 68 -12.54 -2.06 4.63
C GLU A 68 -11.30 -1.16 4.79
N TYR A 69 -10.13 -1.79 4.77
CA TYR A 69 -8.81 -1.19 4.85
C TYR A 69 -7.92 -1.69 3.71
N GLN A 70 -7.15 -0.79 3.10
CA GLN A 70 -6.09 -1.18 2.17
C GLN A 70 -5.03 -2.01 2.89
N ASN A 71 -4.48 -3.02 2.22
CA ASN A 71 -3.39 -3.81 2.76
C ASN A 71 -2.14 -2.94 2.96
N PHE A 72 -1.80 -2.13 1.97
CA PHE A 72 -0.67 -1.21 2.00
C PHE A 72 -0.95 0.05 1.19
N GLU A 73 -0.29 1.15 1.56
CA GLU A 73 -0.02 2.21 0.59
C GLU A 73 1.30 1.87 -0.11
N VAL A 74 1.35 1.89 -1.44
CA VAL A 74 2.49 1.37 -2.20
C VAL A 74 3.28 2.49 -2.87
N MET A 75 4.61 2.43 -2.80
CA MET A 75 5.55 3.34 -3.45
C MET A 75 6.65 2.55 -4.18
N ILE A 76 7.18 3.12 -5.27
CA ILE A 76 8.36 2.57 -5.97
C ILE A 76 9.62 3.33 -5.54
N TRP A 77 10.70 2.62 -5.26
CA TRP A 77 12.04 3.22 -5.15
C TRP A 77 13.08 2.34 -5.84
N SER A 78 13.48 2.71 -7.05
CA SER A 78 14.45 1.96 -7.85
C SER A 78 15.81 2.65 -7.92
N SER A 79 16.89 1.85 -7.93
CA SER A 79 18.25 2.35 -8.16
C SER A 79 18.56 2.66 -9.63
N ALA A 80 17.64 2.35 -10.53
CA ALA A 80 17.76 2.57 -11.97
C ALA A 80 17.40 4.03 -12.35
N GLN A 81 17.94 4.51 -13.47
CA GLN A 81 17.56 5.81 -14.05
C GLN A 81 16.10 5.79 -14.54
N GLY A 82 15.43 6.95 -14.54
CA GLY A 82 14.00 7.11 -14.85
C GLY A 82 13.51 6.37 -16.08
N LYS A 83 14.18 6.51 -17.25
CA LYS A 83 13.80 5.79 -18.48
C LYS A 83 13.74 4.26 -18.34
N ASN A 84 14.56 3.69 -17.45
CA ASN A 84 14.53 2.27 -17.18
C ASN A 84 13.42 1.92 -16.20
N VAL A 85 13.15 2.79 -15.21
CA VAL A 85 12.03 2.67 -14.27
C VAL A 85 10.71 2.68 -15.04
N GLU A 86 10.48 3.64 -15.92
CA GLU A 86 9.28 3.72 -16.75
C GLU A 86 9.00 2.42 -17.51
N ARG A 87 10.02 1.87 -18.19
CA ARG A 87 9.89 0.59 -18.91
C ARG A 87 9.55 -0.59 -17.99
N MET A 88 10.11 -0.61 -16.80
CA MET A 88 9.80 -1.63 -15.80
C MET A 88 8.35 -1.51 -15.32
N LEU A 89 7.90 -0.30 -15.01
CA LEU A 89 6.53 -0.04 -14.57
C LEU A 89 5.50 -0.37 -15.65
N THR A 90 5.80 -0.10 -16.92
CA THR A 90 4.96 -0.56 -18.05
C THR A 90 4.82 -2.08 -18.07
N SER A 91 5.93 -2.82 -17.90
CA SER A 91 5.91 -4.30 -17.85
C SER A 91 5.14 -4.85 -16.66
N LEU A 92 5.15 -4.13 -15.53
CA LEU A 92 4.45 -4.50 -14.31
C LEU A 92 2.98 -4.04 -14.30
N GLU A 93 2.58 -3.22 -15.26
CA GLU A 93 1.27 -2.56 -15.31
C GLU A 93 1.00 -1.73 -14.04
N ILE A 94 2.02 -1.01 -13.57
CA ILE A 94 1.95 -0.12 -12.40
C ILE A 94 2.02 1.33 -12.89
N SER A 95 1.15 2.19 -12.37
CA SER A 95 1.13 3.62 -12.67
C SER A 95 1.21 4.46 -11.39
N LYS A 96 1.66 5.71 -11.52
CA LYS A 96 1.54 6.69 -10.43
C LYS A 96 0.08 7.13 -10.33
N ARG A 97 -0.42 7.22 -9.10
CA ARG A 97 -1.74 7.78 -8.80
C ARG A 97 -1.75 9.28 -9.08
N ASP A 98 -2.78 9.77 -9.75
CA ASP A 98 -3.02 11.21 -9.90
C ASP A 98 -3.47 11.80 -8.54
N LEU A 99 -2.67 12.70 -7.97
CA LEU A 99 -2.99 13.39 -6.71
C LEU A 99 -3.36 14.87 -6.93
N PRO A 100 -4.25 15.44 -6.09
CA PRO A 100 -5.08 14.76 -5.08
C PRO A 100 -6.17 13.92 -5.75
N LEU A 101 -6.68 12.88 -5.06
CA LEU A 101 -7.91 12.21 -5.47
C LEU A 101 -8.92 13.31 -5.83
N LYS A 102 -9.30 13.40 -7.11
CA LYS A 102 -10.35 14.31 -7.55
C LYS A 102 -11.64 13.77 -6.93
N PHE A 103 -11.96 14.21 -5.71
CA PHE A 103 -13.31 14.09 -5.23
C PHE A 103 -14.14 14.90 -6.22
N ASN A 104 -14.94 14.22 -7.03
CA ASN A 104 -16.03 14.87 -7.72
C ASN A 104 -16.83 15.55 -6.63
N LYS A 105 -16.65 16.87 -6.51
CA LYS A 105 -17.48 17.71 -5.66
C LYS A 105 -18.90 17.34 -6.06
N ILE A 106 -19.61 16.62 -5.20
CA ILE A 106 -21.03 16.34 -5.42
C ILE A 106 -21.61 17.71 -5.73
N LYS A 107 -22.20 17.87 -6.92
CA LYS A 107 -22.85 19.12 -7.29
C LYS A 107 -23.81 19.42 -6.15
N GLU A 108 -23.53 20.47 -5.39
CA GLU A 108 -24.52 21.09 -4.52
C GLU A 108 -25.64 21.55 -5.46
N GLU A 109 -26.64 20.69 -5.65
CA GLU A 109 -27.91 21.17 -6.15
C GLU A 109 -28.40 22.15 -5.10
N LYS A 110 -28.47 23.42 -5.50
CA LYS A 110 -29.06 24.49 -4.70
C LYS A 110 -30.53 24.13 -4.48
N VAL A 111 -30.82 23.38 -3.43
CA VAL A 111 -32.17 23.31 -2.86
C VAL A 111 -32.43 24.69 -2.28
N LYS A 112 -33.16 25.52 -3.03
CA LYS A 112 -33.75 26.75 -2.49
C LYS A 112 -34.81 26.36 -1.48
N ASN A 113 -34.43 26.20 -0.23
CA ASN A 113 -35.38 26.26 0.88
C ASN A 113 -35.03 27.46 1.75
N ASN A 114 -35.86 28.50 1.62
CA ASN A 114 -36.14 29.40 2.71
C ASN A 114 -36.53 28.52 3.90
N ASP A 115 -35.76 28.54 4.98
CA ASP A 115 -36.28 28.53 6.34
C ASP A 115 -35.11 28.63 7.34
N ASN A 116 -35.30 29.55 8.27
CA ASN A 116 -34.40 29.86 9.37
C ASN A 116 -34.50 28.76 10.44
N ASN A 117 -33.54 27.84 10.48
CA ASN A 117 -33.20 27.09 11.69
C ASN A 117 -31.79 26.48 11.54
N LEU A 118 -30.85 26.96 12.35
CA LEU A 118 -29.41 26.82 12.13
C LEU A 118 -28.71 25.77 13.00
N ASN A 119 -29.44 24.91 13.74
CA ASN A 119 -28.82 23.97 14.68
C ASN A 119 -29.13 22.46 14.45
N MET A 120 -29.62 22.05 13.28
CA MET A 120 -29.81 20.63 12.92
C MET A 120 -29.32 20.28 11.49
N ARG A 121 -28.38 21.05 10.93
CA ARG A 121 -27.89 20.80 9.55
C ARG A 121 -26.66 19.89 9.50
N ASN A 122 -25.81 19.87 10.53
CA ASN A 122 -24.57 19.07 10.52
C ASN A 122 -24.83 17.56 10.60
N ASP A 123 -25.82 17.13 11.38
CA ASP A 123 -26.12 15.71 11.55
C ASP A 123 -26.82 15.12 10.31
N PHE A 124 -27.71 15.89 9.67
CA PHE A 124 -28.36 15.47 8.42
C PHE A 124 -27.37 15.36 7.24
N ASP A 125 -26.34 16.20 7.19
CA ASP A 125 -25.31 16.13 6.16
C ASP A 125 -24.38 14.92 6.37
N GLN A 126 -24.06 14.57 7.62
CA GLN A 126 -23.33 13.34 7.95
C GLN A 126 -24.15 12.08 7.64
N ILE A 127 -25.44 12.07 8.00
CA ILE A 127 -26.35 10.95 7.73
C ILE A 127 -26.47 10.72 6.22
N ASN A 128 -26.60 11.78 5.41
CA ASN A 128 -26.62 11.66 3.94
C ASN A 128 -25.31 11.13 3.34
N LEU A 129 -24.17 11.44 3.98
CA LEU A 129 -22.86 10.93 3.59
C LEU A 129 -22.72 9.44 3.91
N ILE A 130 -23.19 9.03 5.10
CA ILE A 130 -23.22 7.63 5.54
C ILE A 130 -24.20 6.82 4.68
N GLU A 131 -25.37 7.37 4.36
CA GLU A 131 -26.34 6.72 3.47
C GLU A 131 -25.81 6.58 2.05
N LYS A 132 -25.11 7.59 1.51
CA LYS A 132 -24.41 7.47 0.22
C LYS A 132 -23.29 6.44 0.26
N PHE A 133 -22.54 6.38 1.35
CA PHE A 133 -21.49 5.40 1.56
C PHE A 133 -22.07 3.97 1.61
N ASN A 134 -23.11 3.75 2.41
CA ASN A 134 -23.79 2.46 2.53
C ASN A 134 -24.46 2.04 1.21
N LYS A 135 -25.01 2.99 0.44
CA LYS A 135 -25.56 2.72 -0.89
C LYS A 135 -24.49 2.39 -1.93
N SER A 136 -23.27 2.94 -1.78
CA SER A 136 -22.13 2.55 -2.61
C SER A 136 -21.58 1.17 -2.25
N ILE A 137 -21.71 0.77 -0.98
CA ILE A 137 -21.39 -0.58 -0.51
C ILE A 137 -22.42 -1.59 -1.05
N SER A 138 -23.73 -1.31 -0.91
CA SER A 138 -24.78 -2.24 -1.34
C SER A 138 -24.88 -2.44 -2.86
N LEU A 139 -24.29 -1.55 -3.67
CA LEU A 139 -24.20 -1.71 -5.13
C LEU A 139 -23.00 -2.57 -5.56
N ASN A 140 -22.06 -2.86 -4.65
CA ASN A 140 -20.87 -3.68 -4.89
C ASN A 140 -21.03 -5.15 -4.46
N ASP A 141 -22.20 -5.56 -3.96
CA ASP A 141 -22.51 -6.95 -3.57
C ASP A 141 -22.72 -7.92 -4.76
N ASN A 142 -22.48 -7.46 -5.99
CA ASN A 142 -22.29 -8.35 -7.12
C ASN A 142 -20.80 -8.65 -7.24
N HIS A 143 -20.41 -9.92 -7.04
CA HIS A 143 -19.09 -10.49 -7.34
C HIS A 143 -18.62 -10.19 -8.78
N HIS A 144 -18.22 -8.95 -9.03
CA HIS A 144 -17.32 -8.60 -10.09
C HIS A 144 -15.91 -8.64 -9.50
N HIS A 145 -15.01 -9.39 -10.15
CA HIS A 145 -13.59 -9.15 -10.05
C HIS A 145 -13.34 -7.68 -10.41
N ASN A 146 -13.43 -6.79 -9.41
CA ASN A 146 -13.00 -5.41 -9.55
C ASN A 146 -11.54 -5.50 -9.96
N ASN A 147 -11.23 -5.00 -11.15
CA ASN A 147 -9.87 -4.99 -11.66
C ASN A 147 -9.08 -3.99 -10.79
N ILE A 148 -8.41 -4.50 -9.75
CA ILE A 148 -7.68 -3.69 -8.77
C ILE A 148 -6.66 -2.87 -9.55
N LYS A 149 -6.74 -1.54 -9.41
CA LYS A 149 -5.75 -0.67 -10.04
C LYS A 149 -4.44 -0.75 -9.26
N HIS A 150 -3.35 -1.03 -9.98
CA HIS A 150 -2.00 -1.06 -9.40
C HIS A 150 -1.38 0.35 -9.42
N GLU A 151 -1.95 1.26 -8.60
CA GLU A 151 -1.54 2.66 -8.52
C GLU A 151 -0.69 2.93 -7.27
N VAL A 152 0.50 3.49 -7.47
CA VAL A 152 1.44 3.87 -6.41
C VAL A 152 1.37 5.36 -6.09
N ILE A 153 1.65 5.74 -4.83
CA ILE A 153 1.61 7.15 -4.40
C ILE A 153 2.80 7.96 -4.92
N GLU A 154 3.95 7.33 -5.07
CA GLU A 154 5.15 7.97 -5.58
C GLU A 154 6.06 6.98 -6.30
N ILE A 155 6.91 7.52 -7.17
CA ILE A 155 7.95 6.81 -7.90
C ILE A 155 9.25 7.55 -7.70
N TRP A 156 10.19 6.92 -7.01
CA TRP A 156 11.56 7.39 -6.88
C TRP A 156 12.50 6.53 -7.72
N ASP A 157 13.39 7.20 -8.42
CA ASP A 157 14.42 6.58 -9.24
C ASP A 157 15.82 6.96 -8.72
N ARG A 158 16.85 6.70 -9.53
CA ARG A 158 18.24 7.03 -9.20
C ARG A 158 18.47 8.50 -8.85
N SER A 159 17.69 9.43 -9.40
CA SER A 159 17.83 10.87 -9.12
C SER A 159 17.49 11.22 -7.67
N ASN A 160 16.65 10.42 -7.01
CA ASN A 160 16.25 10.62 -5.61
C ASN A 160 17.29 10.11 -4.60
N MET A 161 18.38 9.50 -5.07
CA MET A 161 19.40 8.88 -4.19
C MET A 161 20.43 9.89 -3.66
N GLY A 162 20.47 11.11 -4.19
CA GLY A 162 21.45 12.13 -3.77
C GLY A 162 22.86 11.87 -4.30
N LEU A 163 22.96 11.30 -5.50
CA LEU A 163 24.22 11.06 -6.19
C LEU A 163 24.70 12.34 -6.90
N ASN A 164 26.02 12.51 -7.01
CA ASN A 164 26.57 13.49 -7.95
C ASN A 164 26.38 13.00 -9.40
N GLU A 165 26.68 13.87 -10.38
CA GLU A 165 26.48 13.55 -11.80
C GLU A 165 27.30 12.34 -12.29
N LEU A 166 28.54 12.18 -11.80
CA LEU A 166 29.41 11.05 -12.17
C LEU A 166 28.81 9.74 -11.67
N ASP A 167 28.43 9.70 -10.39
CA ASP A 167 27.84 8.53 -9.74
C ASP A 167 26.45 8.22 -10.30
N TYR A 168 25.68 9.24 -10.69
CA TYR A 168 24.39 9.05 -11.36
C TYR A 168 24.54 8.29 -12.70
N ASN A 169 25.64 8.51 -13.42
CA ASN A 169 25.91 7.90 -14.72
C ASN A 169 26.77 6.62 -14.64
N ALA A 170 27.27 6.27 -13.46
CA ALA A 170 28.11 5.08 -13.24
C ALA A 170 27.39 3.98 -12.45
N LYS A 171 27.89 2.74 -12.54
CA LYS A 171 27.44 1.64 -11.68
C LYS A 171 28.15 1.72 -10.33
N VAL A 172 27.59 2.52 -9.42
CA VAL A 172 28.06 2.63 -8.03
C VAL A 172 27.04 2.05 -7.06
N GLN A 173 27.51 1.68 -5.87
CA GLN A 173 26.64 1.32 -4.75
C GLN A 173 25.81 2.55 -4.34
N THR A 174 24.54 2.32 -4.06
CA THR A 174 23.58 3.36 -3.67
C THR A 174 23.01 3.07 -2.29
N THR A 175 22.56 4.10 -1.58
CA THR A 175 21.87 3.97 -0.29
C THR A 175 20.47 4.54 -0.40
N LYS A 176 19.49 3.86 0.20
CA LYS A 176 18.08 4.27 0.32
C LYS A 176 17.83 4.73 1.75
N ASP A 177 17.83 6.04 1.96
CA ASP A 177 17.55 6.66 3.26
C ASP A 177 16.05 6.94 3.44
N LEU A 178 15.36 6.11 4.24
CA LEU A 178 13.91 6.24 4.49
C LEU A 178 13.53 7.59 5.11
N ASN A 179 14.44 8.29 5.79
CA ASN A 179 14.15 9.62 6.34
C ASN A 179 13.75 10.62 5.24
N LYS A 180 14.29 10.48 4.03
CA LYS A 180 13.91 11.31 2.87
C LYS A 180 12.45 11.08 2.49
N ILE A 181 11.97 9.84 2.53
CA ILE A 181 10.57 9.49 2.26
C ILE A 181 9.68 10.04 3.37
N TRP A 182 9.95 9.70 4.63
CA TRP A 182 9.14 10.13 5.78
C TRP A 182 9.03 11.67 5.90
N SER A 183 10.01 12.40 5.37
CA SER A 183 9.99 13.86 5.32
C SER A 183 9.22 14.44 4.13
N SER A 184 9.09 13.69 3.03
CA SER A 184 8.55 14.19 1.75
C SER A 184 7.09 13.79 1.49
N ILE A 185 6.64 12.65 2.00
CA ILE A 185 5.27 12.16 1.76
C ILE A 185 4.42 12.21 3.02
N VAL A 186 3.13 12.46 2.83
CA VAL A 186 2.11 12.45 3.89
C VAL A 186 0.93 11.62 3.40
N TRP A 187 0.40 10.78 4.28
CA TRP A 187 -0.87 10.12 4.03
C TRP A 187 -2.00 11.13 4.20
N ARG A 188 -2.93 11.11 3.25
CA ARG A 188 -4.18 11.87 3.30
C ARG A 188 -5.30 10.88 3.43
N ASP A 189 -6.03 10.96 4.52
CA ASP A 189 -7.21 10.13 4.71
C ASP A 189 -8.23 10.45 3.59
N PRO A 190 -8.62 9.46 2.77
CA PRO A 190 -9.59 9.68 1.71
C PRO A 190 -10.99 10.02 2.25
N TYR A 191 -11.31 9.67 3.49
CA TYR A 191 -12.61 9.93 4.09
C TYR A 191 -12.58 11.18 4.98
N GLN A 192 -11.46 11.41 5.67
CA GLN A 192 -11.29 12.53 6.60
C GLN A 192 -10.17 13.46 6.11
N ASN A 193 -10.46 14.23 5.06
CA ASN A 193 -9.52 15.12 4.32
C ASN A 193 -8.84 16.23 5.17
N THR A 194 -8.96 16.19 6.50
CA THR A 194 -8.41 17.16 7.45
C THR A 194 -7.18 16.65 8.20
N GLN A 195 -7.00 15.33 8.36
CA GLN A 195 -5.85 14.78 9.10
C GLN A 195 -4.72 14.34 8.16
N ARG A 196 -3.52 14.92 8.36
CA ARG A 196 -2.29 14.46 7.71
C ARG A 196 -1.54 13.56 8.67
N LYS A 197 -1.33 12.30 8.26
CA LYS A 197 -0.51 11.35 9.02
C LYS A 197 0.78 11.07 8.25
N LYS A 198 1.84 10.71 8.97
CA LYS A 198 3.14 10.37 8.40
C LYS A 198 3.45 8.92 8.67
N TRP A 199 4.19 8.32 7.75
CA TRP A 199 4.88 7.07 8.00
C TRP A 199 6.20 7.32 8.70
N ASP A 200 6.63 6.32 9.45
CA ASP A 200 7.93 6.26 10.11
C ASP A 200 8.44 4.81 10.11
N ALA A 201 9.49 4.53 10.87
CA ALA A 201 10.07 3.19 10.97
C ALA A 201 9.08 2.12 11.49
N ARG A 202 8.02 2.50 12.21
CA ARG A 202 7.09 1.56 12.84
C ARG A 202 6.08 0.99 11.86
N ASN A 203 5.81 1.67 10.74
CA ASN A 203 4.79 1.31 9.77
C ASN A 203 5.27 1.38 8.31
N THR A 204 6.58 1.25 8.08
CA THR A 204 7.19 1.20 6.73
C THR A 204 7.89 -0.14 6.51
N ILE A 205 7.70 -0.74 5.34
CA ILE A 205 8.42 -1.91 4.86
C ILE A 205 9.06 -1.55 3.51
N ILE A 206 10.30 -1.96 3.28
CA ILE A 206 10.89 -1.94 1.94
C ILE A 206 11.28 -3.36 1.52
N ILE A 207 10.89 -3.75 0.31
CA ILE A 207 11.35 -4.98 -0.34
C ILE A 207 12.52 -4.62 -1.25
N ASP A 208 13.68 -5.21 -0.97
CA ASP A 208 14.91 -5.02 -1.76
C ASP A 208 15.75 -6.30 -1.71
N ASP A 209 16.40 -6.63 -2.80
CA ASP A 209 17.34 -7.76 -2.92
C ASP A 209 18.75 -7.44 -2.43
N SER A 210 19.05 -6.17 -2.12
CA SER A 210 20.38 -5.70 -1.76
C SER A 210 20.39 -5.06 -0.35
N PRO A 211 20.71 -5.83 0.71
CA PRO A 211 20.70 -5.35 2.08
C PRO A 211 21.55 -4.10 2.34
N ASP A 212 22.68 -3.96 1.64
CA ASP A 212 23.59 -2.81 1.81
C ASP A 212 22.93 -1.47 1.46
N LYS A 213 21.94 -1.46 0.55
CA LYS A 213 21.18 -0.24 0.22
C LYS A 213 20.37 0.25 1.42
N MET A 214 20.05 -0.63 2.36
CA MET A 214 19.24 -0.34 3.55
C MET A 214 20.08 -0.22 4.83
N SER A 215 21.38 0.00 4.71
CA SER A 215 22.30 0.14 5.85
C SER A 215 21.88 1.18 6.91
N LEU A 216 21.14 2.22 6.52
CA LEU A 216 20.65 3.27 7.43
C LEU A 216 19.39 2.86 8.22
N GLN A 217 18.54 2.00 7.65
CA GLN A 217 17.31 1.50 8.28
C GLN A 217 17.12 -0.01 8.02
N PRO A 218 18.06 -0.86 8.50
CA PRO A 218 18.08 -2.28 8.14
C PRO A 218 16.86 -3.05 8.66
N TYR A 219 16.22 -2.56 9.72
CA TYR A 219 15.05 -3.22 10.32
C TYR A 219 13.73 -2.87 9.63
N ASN A 220 13.75 -2.08 8.56
CA ASN A 220 12.59 -1.88 7.68
C ASN A 220 12.68 -2.74 6.41
N LEU A 221 13.80 -3.43 6.20
CA LEU A 221 14.02 -4.28 5.04
C LEU A 221 13.33 -5.64 5.22
N LEU A 222 12.49 -5.97 4.24
CA LEU A 222 12.09 -7.33 3.91
C LEU A 222 12.99 -7.82 2.77
N GLU A 223 14.09 -8.47 3.13
CA GLU A 223 15.04 -8.99 2.15
C GLU A 223 14.38 -10.08 1.29
N ILE A 224 14.54 -9.94 -0.01
CA ILE A 224 14.04 -10.88 -1.02
C ILE A 224 15.22 -11.47 -1.79
N LYS A 225 15.16 -12.76 -2.13
CA LYS A 225 16.16 -13.36 -3.01
C LYS A 225 16.24 -12.61 -4.35
N GLU A 226 17.44 -12.26 -4.79
CA GLU A 226 17.68 -11.65 -6.12
C GLU A 226 17.11 -12.55 -7.24
N TYR A 227 16.28 -11.96 -8.10
CA TYR A 227 15.68 -12.62 -9.25
C TYR A 227 16.50 -12.40 -10.53
N LYS A 228 16.80 -13.49 -11.24
CA LYS A 228 17.66 -13.52 -12.44
C LYS A 228 16.95 -14.08 -13.67
N GLY A 229 15.63 -14.23 -13.63
CA GLY A 229 14.82 -14.73 -14.74
C GLY A 229 14.44 -16.21 -14.63
N GLU A 230 14.56 -16.82 -13.46
CA GLU A 230 14.21 -18.23 -13.21
C GLU A 230 12.68 -18.46 -13.29
N SER A 231 12.22 -19.40 -14.12
CA SER A 231 10.79 -19.67 -14.31
C SER A 231 10.09 -20.27 -13.08
N GLU A 232 10.84 -21.06 -12.29
CA GLU A 232 10.31 -21.78 -11.12
C GLU A 232 10.47 -21.00 -9.80
N ASP A 233 10.70 -19.69 -9.85
CA ASP A 233 10.84 -18.86 -8.65
C ASP A 233 9.48 -18.66 -7.94
N ASP A 234 9.42 -18.97 -6.65
CA ASP A 234 8.23 -18.88 -5.80
C ASP A 234 8.34 -17.77 -4.73
N GLU A 235 9.37 -16.93 -4.82
CA GLU A 235 9.77 -16.06 -3.70
C GLU A 235 8.71 -14.99 -3.41
N LEU A 236 7.99 -14.49 -4.43
CA LEU A 236 6.89 -13.54 -4.22
C LEU A 236 5.76 -14.13 -3.36
N LEU A 237 5.51 -15.45 -3.43
CA LEU A 237 4.52 -16.09 -2.55
C LEU A 237 5.00 -16.08 -1.10
N LYS A 238 6.28 -16.39 -0.86
CA LYS A 238 6.87 -16.31 0.49
C LYS A 238 6.86 -14.88 1.03
N VAL A 239 7.05 -13.88 0.18
CA VAL A 239 6.95 -12.47 0.55
C VAL A 239 5.53 -12.10 0.96
N ILE A 240 4.49 -12.55 0.25
CA ILE A 240 3.09 -12.34 0.64
C ILE A 240 2.85 -12.82 2.07
N GLU A 241 3.31 -14.02 2.41
CA GLU A 241 3.14 -14.59 3.76
C GLU A 241 3.85 -13.75 4.84
N LYS A 242 5.07 -13.28 4.57
CA LYS A 242 5.77 -12.36 5.48
C LYS A 242 5.04 -11.02 5.62
N LEU A 243 4.52 -10.47 4.52
CA LEU A 243 3.76 -9.21 4.52
C LEU A 243 2.45 -9.32 5.33
N LYS A 244 1.75 -10.47 5.28
CA LYS A 244 0.57 -10.74 6.13
C LYS A 244 0.89 -10.61 7.62
N ILE A 245 2.05 -11.11 8.05
CA ILE A 245 2.51 -11.00 9.44
C ILE A 245 2.85 -9.55 9.78
N LEU A 246 3.65 -8.89 8.92
CA LEU A 246 4.13 -7.53 9.16
C LEU A 246 2.99 -6.51 9.21
N ARG A 247 1.95 -6.67 8.37
CA ARG A 247 0.78 -5.79 8.36
C ARG A 247 0.02 -5.77 9.71
N LYS A 248 0.07 -6.88 10.46
CA LYS A 248 -0.57 -7.02 11.78
C LYS A 248 0.26 -6.40 12.92
N GLN A 249 1.48 -5.91 12.66
CA GLN A 249 2.37 -5.41 13.72
C GLN A 249 2.14 -3.92 14.00
N SER A 250 2.08 -3.55 15.28
CA SER A 250 2.02 -2.15 15.73
C SER A 250 3.38 -1.41 15.64
N ASN A 251 4.47 -2.18 15.50
CA ASN A 251 5.82 -1.68 15.27
C ASN A 251 6.65 -2.69 14.45
N ILE A 252 6.62 -2.51 13.13
CA ILE A 252 7.27 -3.36 12.13
C ILE A 252 8.79 -3.44 12.35
N SER A 253 9.46 -2.29 12.49
CA SER A 253 10.92 -2.29 12.63
C SER A 253 11.40 -2.97 13.91
N SER A 254 10.70 -2.78 15.02
CA SER A 254 11.00 -3.52 16.25
C SER A 254 10.78 -5.02 16.08
N PHE A 255 9.68 -5.43 15.42
CA PHE A 255 9.39 -6.83 15.15
C PHE A 255 10.49 -7.52 14.31
N ILE A 256 10.91 -6.89 13.20
CA ILE A 256 11.99 -7.40 12.35
C ILE A 256 13.31 -7.45 13.14
N LYS A 257 13.65 -6.38 13.88
CA LYS A 257 14.87 -6.31 14.70
C LYS A 257 14.98 -7.47 15.70
N ASN A 258 13.87 -7.83 16.33
CA ASN A 258 13.81 -8.90 17.32
C ASN A 258 13.68 -10.30 16.70
N GLY A 259 13.81 -10.42 15.38
CA GLY A 259 13.80 -11.71 14.69
C GLY A 259 12.41 -12.28 14.45
N GLY A 260 11.35 -11.46 14.42
CA GLY A 260 9.97 -11.91 14.24
C GLY A 260 9.69 -12.62 12.90
N LEU A 261 10.60 -12.52 11.92
CA LEU A 261 10.55 -13.25 10.65
C LEU A 261 11.48 -14.49 10.62
N LYS A 262 12.17 -14.81 11.71
CA LYS A 262 13.06 -15.98 11.81
C LYS A 262 12.27 -17.20 12.29
N GLY A 263 12.29 -18.29 11.51
CA GLY A 263 11.65 -19.56 11.83
C GLY A 263 10.56 -19.97 10.83
N ASN A 264 10.08 -21.22 10.93
CA ASN A 264 8.93 -21.69 10.14
C ASN A 264 7.69 -20.93 10.63
N ILE A 265 7.26 -19.94 9.84
CA ILE A 265 5.99 -19.25 10.01
C ILE A 265 4.89 -20.32 10.02
N LYS A 266 4.26 -20.55 11.18
CA LYS A 266 3.04 -21.35 11.24
C LYS A 266 1.94 -20.51 10.59
N ILE A 267 1.42 -21.01 9.48
CA ILE A 267 0.23 -20.46 8.83
C ILE A 267 -0.92 -20.79 9.78
N GLU A 268 -1.43 -19.79 10.49
CA GLU A 268 -2.75 -19.90 11.11
C GLU A 268 -3.77 -19.61 10.00
N ASP A 269 -4.38 -20.67 9.48
CA ASP A 269 -5.49 -20.56 8.53
C ASP A 269 -6.61 -19.72 9.16
N GLU A 270 -7.02 -18.64 8.48
CA GLU A 270 -8.04 -17.68 8.94
C GLU A 270 -9.48 -18.24 8.96
N GLU A 271 -9.67 -19.57 9.00
CA GLU A 271 -10.98 -20.22 8.80
C GLU A 271 -11.62 -20.87 10.05
N LYS A 272 -11.19 -20.54 11.28
CA LYS A 272 -11.84 -21.08 12.50
C LYS A 272 -12.18 -20.03 13.55
N VAL A 273 -12.99 -19.03 13.19
CA VAL A 273 -13.77 -18.24 14.16
C VAL A 273 -15.19 -18.03 13.63
N SER A 274 -15.94 -19.11 13.40
CA SER A 274 -17.39 -19.01 13.12
C SER A 274 -18.22 -20.27 13.42
N THR A 275 -17.70 -21.28 14.15
CA THR A 275 -18.46 -22.53 14.41
C THR A 275 -18.45 -23.03 15.85
N GLU A 276 -18.29 -22.16 16.86
CA GLU A 276 -18.45 -22.57 18.28
C GLU A 276 -19.45 -21.73 19.11
N GLN A 277 -20.36 -20.96 18.47
CA GLN A 277 -21.47 -20.29 19.19
C GLN A 277 -22.86 -20.90 18.99
N GLU A 278 -22.99 -22.10 18.39
CA GLU A 278 -24.29 -22.79 18.27
C GLU A 278 -24.44 -24.06 19.13
N LYS A 279 -23.59 -24.27 20.15
CA LYS A 279 -23.81 -25.34 21.14
C LYS A 279 -23.46 -24.89 22.55
N THR A 280 -24.28 -24.05 23.16
CA THR A 280 -24.63 -24.20 24.59
C THR A 280 -25.98 -23.56 24.88
#